data_AF-A0A3A0AEJ3-F1
#
_entry.id   AF-A0A3A0AEJ3-F1
#
_cell.length_a   1.000
_cell.length_b   1.000
_cell.length_c   1.000
_cell.angle_alpha   90.00
_cell.angle_beta   90.00
_cell.angle_gamma   90.00
#
_symmetry.space_group_name_H-M   'P 1'
#
loop_
_entity.id
_entity.type
_entity.pdbx_description
1 polymer ?
#
loop_
_entity_poly.entity_id
_entity_poly.type
_entity_poly.pdbx_seq_one_letter_code
_entity_poly.pdbx_strand_id
1 'polypeptide(L)'
;MAAGEPRYNAAELRRIFAEQGYDAIVARSGRNVAYLSGMRFPGTLGRLQDFTHAPRAAVIVWPASGEPTLLASHIAAGLARRTSWLADIRGYTEYSESPYALAAQVLRERGLAAGRIGVERREFGVEQWETLAAGLPQAELVDCTDQLEAVRNIKTPAELALLRAAAEIQDAAHLEVFSSVRPGERERDLHARMIATLLRLGCDSAHGMLQASTNIVTYGGEGETRIERGVAVRTDYVSYLEGYAANLSRMAVMGQPTAEQATLYARLLQVHQHT
;
A
#
# COMPACT_ATOMS: atom_id res chain seq x y z
N MET A 1 -0.72 15.08 -12.84
CA MET A 1 -0.86 13.82 -13.60
C MET A 1 -2.36 13.59 -13.79
N ALA A 2 -2.79 13.41 -15.04
CA ALA A 2 -4.18 13.09 -15.36
C ALA A 2 -4.51 11.65 -14.92
N ALA A 3 -5.80 11.29 -14.89
CA ALA A 3 -6.23 9.92 -14.65
C ALA A 3 -5.53 8.99 -15.67
N GLY A 4 -4.75 8.04 -15.15
CA GLY A 4 -4.10 7.02 -15.98
C GLY A 4 -5.11 5.98 -16.46
N GLU A 5 -4.71 5.12 -17.39
CA GLU A 5 -5.50 3.93 -17.73
C GLU A 5 -5.72 3.04 -16.50
N PRO A 6 -6.86 2.31 -16.42
CA PRO A 6 -7.10 1.38 -15.32
C PRO A 6 -6.01 0.30 -15.21
N ARG A 7 -5.43 0.17 -14.02
CA ARG A 7 -4.35 -0.77 -13.72
C ARG A 7 -4.75 -1.69 -12.58
N TYR A 8 -5.66 -2.60 -12.89
CA TYR A 8 -6.09 -3.66 -11.99
C TYR A 8 -6.34 -4.95 -12.80
N ASN A 9 -6.30 -6.09 -12.12
CA ASN A 9 -6.55 -7.38 -12.76
C ASN A 9 -8.06 -7.61 -12.93
N ALA A 10 -8.62 -7.05 -13.99
CA ALA A 10 -10.04 -7.16 -14.32
C ALA A 10 -10.49 -8.60 -14.62
N ALA A 11 -9.58 -9.48 -15.06
CA ALA A 11 -9.90 -10.88 -15.29
C ALA A 11 -10.12 -11.62 -13.96
N GLU A 12 -9.19 -11.48 -13.02
CA GLU A 12 -9.32 -12.06 -11.68
C GLU A 12 -10.49 -11.46 -10.90
N LEU A 13 -10.72 -10.15 -11.01
CA LEU A 13 -11.88 -9.52 -10.38
C LEU A 13 -13.19 -10.13 -10.89
N ARG A 14 -13.35 -10.27 -12.22
CA ARG A 14 -14.53 -10.92 -12.80
C ARG A 14 -14.66 -12.38 -12.38
N ARG A 15 -13.55 -13.11 -12.28
CA ARG A 15 -13.52 -14.50 -11.81
C ARG A 15 -14.08 -14.61 -10.38
N ILE A 16 -13.62 -13.77 -9.45
CA ILE A 16 -14.12 -13.84 -8.06
C ILE A 16 -15.59 -13.45 -7.94
N PHE A 17 -16.06 -12.49 -8.76
CA PHE A 17 -17.50 -12.14 -8.82
C PHE A 17 -18.34 -13.35 -9.24
N ALA A 18 -17.91 -14.05 -10.30
CA ALA A 18 -18.61 -15.22 -10.82
C ALA A 18 -18.58 -16.41 -9.85
N GLU A 19 -17.42 -16.72 -9.25
CA GLU A 19 -17.27 -17.86 -8.34
C GLU A 19 -18.01 -17.68 -7.02
N GLN A 20 -18.04 -16.46 -6.49
CA GLN A 20 -18.65 -16.17 -5.19
C GLN A 20 -20.10 -15.71 -5.30
N GLY A 21 -20.58 -15.46 -6.53
CA GLY A 21 -21.93 -14.96 -6.81
C GLY A 21 -22.18 -13.57 -6.23
N TYR A 22 -21.17 -12.69 -6.20
CA TYR A 22 -21.34 -11.34 -5.68
C TYR A 22 -22.16 -10.48 -6.65
N ASP A 23 -23.15 -9.78 -6.12
CA ASP A 23 -23.88 -8.72 -6.85
C ASP A 23 -23.12 -7.39 -6.81
N ALA A 24 -22.39 -7.17 -5.72
CA ALA A 24 -21.44 -6.06 -5.58
C ALA A 24 -20.37 -6.38 -4.53
N ILE A 25 -19.31 -5.58 -4.53
CA ILE A 25 -18.30 -5.52 -3.46
C ILE A 25 -18.27 -4.11 -2.89
N VAL A 26 -18.12 -4.00 -1.56
CA VAL A 26 -17.77 -2.76 -0.85
C VAL A 26 -16.35 -2.90 -0.31
N ALA A 27 -15.41 -2.21 -0.94
CA ALA A 27 -14.01 -2.18 -0.52
C ALA A 27 -13.69 -0.86 0.17
N ARG A 28 -12.98 -0.92 1.30
CA ARG A 28 -12.57 0.24 2.10
C ARG A 28 -11.10 0.20 2.53
N SER A 29 -10.40 -0.92 2.41
CA SER A 29 -8.95 -0.95 2.68
C SER A 29 -8.26 0.01 1.73
N GLY A 30 -7.35 0.86 2.22
CA GLY A 30 -6.69 1.82 1.35
C GLY A 30 -5.89 1.13 0.23
N ARG A 31 -5.46 -0.12 0.45
CA ARG A 31 -4.84 -0.97 -0.58
C ARG A 31 -5.81 -1.32 -1.72
N ASN A 32 -7.00 -1.84 -1.41
CA ASN A 32 -7.98 -2.18 -2.46
C ASN A 32 -8.64 -0.95 -3.07
N VAL A 33 -8.82 0.13 -2.30
CA VAL A 33 -9.31 1.40 -2.85
C VAL A 33 -8.30 1.98 -3.84
N ALA A 34 -7.02 2.06 -3.50
CA ALA A 34 -6.00 2.50 -4.44
C ALA A 34 -5.92 1.61 -5.67
N TYR A 35 -5.98 0.29 -5.46
CA TYR A 35 -5.88 -0.69 -6.54
C TYR A 35 -7.04 -0.63 -7.53
N LEU A 36 -8.27 -0.55 -7.05
CA LEU A 36 -9.47 -0.61 -7.90
C LEU A 36 -9.81 0.74 -8.53
N SER A 37 -9.45 1.86 -7.89
CA SER A 37 -9.77 3.20 -8.41
C SER A 37 -8.61 3.93 -9.06
N GLY A 38 -7.36 3.56 -8.77
CA GLY A 38 -6.19 4.35 -9.12
C GLY A 38 -5.98 5.58 -8.24
N MET A 39 -6.86 5.81 -7.25
CA MET A 39 -6.68 6.89 -6.28
C MET A 39 -5.40 6.68 -5.47
N ARG A 40 -4.48 7.65 -5.56
CA ARG A 40 -3.28 7.66 -4.73
C ARG A 40 -3.56 8.37 -3.42
N PHE A 41 -2.87 7.95 -2.35
CA PHE A 41 -2.99 8.53 -1.01
C PHE A 41 -1.71 9.29 -0.63
N PRO A 42 -1.47 10.51 -1.15
CA PRO A 42 -0.29 11.29 -0.80
C PRO A 42 -0.45 11.98 0.57
N GLY A 43 0.69 12.32 1.17
CA GLY A 43 0.77 13.15 2.39
C GLY A 43 -0.09 12.59 3.53
N THR A 44 -0.89 13.46 4.15
CA THR A 44 -1.77 13.10 5.27
C THR A 44 -2.78 11.99 4.96
N LEU A 45 -3.10 11.74 3.68
CA LEU A 45 -4.00 10.67 3.29
C LEU A 45 -3.30 9.32 3.18
N GLY A 46 -1.96 9.26 3.12
CA GLY A 46 -1.20 8.01 3.05
C GLY A 46 -1.52 7.05 4.20
N ARG A 47 -1.83 7.61 5.36
CA ARG A 47 -2.27 6.86 6.56
C ARG A 47 -3.55 6.04 6.35
N LEU A 48 -4.35 6.32 5.31
CA LEU A 48 -5.55 5.54 4.97
C LEU A 48 -5.22 4.15 4.39
N GLN A 49 -3.98 3.93 3.94
CA GLN A 49 -3.53 2.63 3.48
C GLN A 49 -3.45 1.62 4.63
N ASP A 50 -3.06 2.09 5.82
CA ASP A 50 -2.81 1.23 6.99
C ASP A 50 -3.86 1.40 8.09
N PHE A 51 -4.49 2.58 8.21
CA PHE A 51 -5.47 2.85 9.27
C PHE A 51 -6.91 2.78 8.78
N THR A 52 -7.59 1.79 9.35
CA THR A 52 -8.94 1.35 9.02
C THR A 52 -10.05 2.26 9.53
N HIS A 53 -9.78 2.95 10.64
CA HIS A 53 -10.72 3.82 11.35
C HIS A 53 -10.50 5.31 11.10
N ALA A 54 -9.79 5.67 10.04
CA ALA A 54 -9.53 7.07 9.76
C ALA A 54 -10.83 7.82 9.36
N PRO A 55 -11.06 9.06 9.86
CA PRO A 55 -12.31 9.79 9.65
C PRO A 55 -12.56 10.24 8.20
N ARG A 56 -11.57 10.07 7.32
CA ARG A 56 -11.60 10.45 5.90
C ARG A 56 -11.46 9.22 5.00
N ALA A 57 -12.12 8.14 5.39
CA ALA A 57 -12.10 6.88 4.65
C ALA A 57 -12.52 7.10 3.19
N ALA A 58 -11.85 6.40 2.29
CA ALA A 58 -12.32 6.23 0.93
C ALA A 58 -12.94 4.84 0.83
N VAL A 59 -14.05 4.72 0.12
CA VAL A 59 -14.82 3.47 -0.02
C VAL A 59 -15.19 3.30 -1.49
N ILE A 60 -15.08 2.09 -2.02
CA ILE A 60 -15.53 1.76 -3.37
C ILE A 60 -16.76 0.87 -3.25
N VAL A 61 -17.79 1.20 -4.04
CA VAL A 61 -18.88 0.28 -4.36
C VAL A 61 -18.65 -0.22 -5.78
N TRP A 62 -18.38 -1.52 -5.93
CA TRP A 62 -18.11 -2.15 -7.21
C TRP A 62 -19.24 -3.13 -7.55
N PRO A 63 -20.18 -2.80 -8.45
CA PRO A 63 -21.24 -3.73 -8.83
C PRO A 63 -20.73 -4.79 -9.81
N ALA A 64 -21.39 -5.95 -9.88
CA ALA A 64 -21.11 -7.00 -10.86
C ALA A 64 -21.34 -6.52 -12.31
N SER A 65 -22.26 -5.57 -12.48
CA SER A 65 -22.60 -4.93 -13.75
C SER A 65 -22.79 -3.42 -13.57
N GLY A 66 -22.29 -2.64 -14.53
CA GLY A 66 -22.31 -1.17 -14.51
C GLY A 66 -21.06 -0.54 -13.91
N GLU A 67 -21.06 0.79 -13.84
CA GLU A 67 -19.89 1.57 -13.40
C GLU A 67 -19.70 1.51 -11.88
N PRO A 68 -18.48 1.29 -11.35
CA PRO A 68 -18.21 1.38 -9.91
C PRO A 68 -18.17 2.84 -9.43
N THR A 69 -18.40 3.03 -8.13
CA THR A 69 -18.43 4.34 -7.49
C THR A 69 -17.32 4.46 -6.45
N LEU A 70 -16.54 5.55 -6.51
CA LEU A 70 -15.60 5.94 -5.45
C LEU A 70 -16.24 6.97 -4.52
N LEU A 71 -16.32 6.65 -3.24
CA LEU A 71 -16.74 7.54 -2.18
C LEU A 71 -15.49 8.11 -1.52
N ALA A 72 -15.42 9.43 -1.45
CA ALA A 72 -14.29 10.14 -0.86
C ALA A 72 -14.79 11.34 -0.06
N SER A 73 -14.09 11.69 1.01
CA SER A 73 -14.43 12.89 1.77
C SER A 73 -14.32 14.14 0.89
N HIS A 74 -15.05 15.22 1.18
CA HIS A 74 -15.00 16.45 0.38
C HIS A 74 -13.58 16.99 0.19
N ILE A 75 -12.73 16.88 1.22
CA ILE A 75 -11.30 17.22 1.15
C ILE A 75 -10.57 16.34 0.13
N ALA A 76 -10.83 15.03 0.11
CA ALA A 76 -10.21 14.09 -0.82
C ALA A 76 -10.85 14.09 -2.23
N ALA A 77 -12.05 14.68 -2.35
CA ALA A 77 -12.83 14.98 -3.56
C ALA A 77 -11.98 15.28 -4.81
N GLY A 78 -11.20 16.36 -4.70
CA GLY A 78 -10.40 16.88 -5.80
C GLY A 78 -9.19 16.01 -6.14
N LEU A 79 -8.65 15.26 -5.17
CA LEU A 79 -7.61 14.28 -5.42
C LEU A 79 -8.18 13.07 -6.15
N ALA A 80 -9.30 12.52 -5.66
CA ALA A 80 -9.99 11.42 -6.30
C ALA A 80 -10.29 11.74 -7.77
N ARG A 81 -10.91 12.89 -8.06
CA ARG A 81 -11.16 13.35 -9.44
C ARG A 81 -9.91 13.54 -10.30
N ARG A 82 -8.76 13.83 -9.69
CA ARG A 82 -7.50 14.05 -10.41
C ARG A 82 -6.80 12.74 -10.78
N THR A 83 -6.83 11.76 -9.89
CA THR A 83 -6.00 10.55 -10.00
C THR A 83 -6.77 9.28 -10.29
N SER A 84 -8.04 9.20 -9.87
CA SER A 84 -8.88 8.03 -10.09
C SER A 84 -9.23 7.90 -11.57
N TRP A 85 -9.26 6.66 -12.06
CA TRP A 85 -9.82 6.34 -13.38
C TRP A 85 -11.33 6.07 -13.33
N LEU A 86 -11.94 6.06 -12.14
CA LEU A 86 -13.39 5.93 -11.99
C LEU A 86 -14.11 7.24 -12.30
N ALA A 87 -15.19 7.14 -13.07
CA ALA A 87 -16.01 8.29 -13.46
C ALA A 87 -16.98 8.74 -12.36
N ASP A 88 -17.63 7.80 -11.67
CA ASP A 88 -18.56 8.11 -10.57
C ASP A 88 -17.79 8.30 -9.25
N ILE A 89 -17.61 9.57 -8.87
CA ILE A 89 -16.94 9.96 -7.63
C ILE A 89 -17.90 10.80 -6.80
N ARG A 90 -18.27 10.30 -5.62
CA ARG A 90 -19.20 10.96 -4.71
C ARG A 90 -18.52 11.46 -3.46
N GLY A 91 -18.78 12.72 -3.14
CA GLY A 91 -18.29 13.38 -1.94
C GLY A 91 -19.16 13.05 -0.73
N TYR A 92 -18.56 13.02 0.45
CA TYR A 92 -19.27 13.12 1.73
C TYR A 92 -18.53 14.09 2.66
N THR A 93 -19.25 14.68 3.60
CA THR A 93 -18.73 15.61 4.60
C THR A 93 -18.17 14.82 5.77
N GLU A 94 -16.84 14.79 5.89
CA GLU A 94 -16.19 14.11 7.02
C GLU A 94 -16.73 14.60 8.38
N TYR A 95 -16.75 13.71 9.37
CA TYR A 95 -17.28 13.93 10.73
C TYR A 95 -18.79 14.22 10.85
N SER A 96 -19.53 14.38 9.74
CA SER A 96 -20.99 14.59 9.75
C SER A 96 -21.73 13.49 9.00
N GLU A 97 -21.17 13.03 7.89
CA GLU A 97 -21.74 11.99 7.05
C GLU A 97 -20.89 10.72 7.13
N SER A 98 -21.56 9.57 7.08
CA SER A 98 -20.87 8.28 7.06
C SER A 98 -20.68 7.80 5.62
N PRO A 99 -19.44 7.52 5.17
CA PRO A 99 -19.21 6.94 3.84
C PRO A 99 -19.85 5.55 3.70
N TYR A 100 -20.11 4.85 4.80
CA TYR A 100 -20.77 3.55 4.81
C TYR A 100 -22.29 3.67 4.63
N ALA A 101 -22.89 4.72 5.18
CA ALA A 101 -24.29 5.06 4.90
C ALA A 101 -24.47 5.47 3.44
N LEU A 102 -23.51 6.24 2.90
CA LEU A 102 -23.48 6.60 1.47
C LEU A 102 -23.26 5.36 0.59
N ALA A 103 -22.41 4.40 1.00
CA ALA A 103 -22.24 3.13 0.28
C ALA A 103 -23.55 2.33 0.22
N ALA A 104 -24.28 2.23 1.34
CA ALA A 104 -25.61 1.63 1.37
C ALA A 104 -26.60 2.37 0.45
N GLN A 105 -26.57 3.70 0.44
CA GLN A 105 -27.39 4.49 -0.48
C GLN A 105 -27.09 4.17 -1.95
N VAL A 106 -25.81 4.14 -2.34
CA VAL A 106 -25.41 3.81 -3.72
C VAL A 106 -25.87 2.40 -4.11
N LEU A 107 -25.76 1.42 -3.21
CA LEU A 107 -26.26 0.07 -3.45
C LEU A 107 -27.79 0.05 -3.64
N ARG A 108 -28.55 0.82 -2.84
CA ARG A 108 -30.01 0.96 -3.02
C ARG A 108 -30.39 1.62 -4.34
N GLU A 109 -29.72 2.71 -4.70
CA GLU A 109 -29.94 3.40 -5.99
C GLU A 109 -29.74 2.48 -7.20
N ARG A 110 -28.85 1.48 -7.06
CA ARG A 110 -28.54 0.49 -8.10
C ARG A 110 -29.42 -0.76 -8.04
N GLY A 111 -30.40 -0.81 -7.13
CA GLY A 111 -31.27 -1.98 -6.96
C GLY A 111 -30.59 -3.20 -6.33
N LEU A 112 -29.44 -3.01 -5.65
CA LEU A 112 -28.62 -4.07 -5.06
C LEU A 112 -28.85 -4.22 -3.55
N ALA A 113 -29.92 -3.63 -3.02
CA ALA A 113 -30.23 -3.55 -1.59
C ALA A 113 -30.51 -4.91 -0.91
N ALA A 114 -30.85 -5.92 -1.71
CA ALA A 114 -31.13 -7.29 -1.28
C ALA A 114 -30.15 -8.31 -1.89
N GLY A 115 -29.04 -7.83 -2.47
CA GLY A 115 -28.05 -8.67 -3.12
C GLY A 115 -27.08 -9.34 -2.15
N ARG A 116 -26.24 -10.22 -2.70
CA ARG A 116 -25.07 -10.79 -2.03
C ARG A 116 -23.89 -9.83 -2.18
N ILE A 117 -23.53 -9.16 -1.09
CA ILE A 117 -22.56 -8.06 -1.10
C ILE A 117 -21.27 -8.52 -0.41
N GLY A 118 -20.20 -8.62 -1.19
CA GLY A 118 -18.86 -8.83 -0.65
C GLY A 118 -18.39 -7.60 0.11
N VAL A 119 -17.91 -7.75 1.33
CA VAL A 119 -17.37 -6.66 2.15
C VAL A 119 -16.03 -7.08 2.75
N GLU A 120 -15.08 -6.17 2.86
CA GLU A 120 -13.79 -6.48 3.50
C GLU A 120 -13.95 -6.55 5.02
N ARG A 121 -14.51 -7.65 5.55
CA ARG A 121 -14.99 -7.69 6.93
C ARG A 121 -13.89 -7.42 7.96
N ARG A 122 -12.66 -7.89 7.71
CA ARG A 122 -11.48 -7.63 8.58
C ARG A 122 -11.10 -6.16 8.64
N GLU A 123 -11.49 -5.42 7.62
CA GLU A 123 -11.16 -4.02 7.44
C GLU A 123 -12.27 -3.14 8.07
N PHE A 124 -13.48 -3.65 8.32
CA PHE A 124 -14.56 -2.87 8.93
C PHE A 124 -14.53 -2.94 10.46
N GLY A 125 -14.53 -1.78 11.09
CA GLY A 125 -14.88 -1.60 12.49
C GLY A 125 -16.36 -1.85 12.78
N VAL A 126 -16.68 -2.08 14.05
CA VAL A 126 -18.05 -2.37 14.51
C VAL A 126 -19.05 -1.30 14.06
N GLU A 127 -18.79 -0.02 14.35
CA GLU A 127 -19.68 1.10 13.97
C GLU A 127 -19.93 1.17 12.46
N GLN A 128 -18.89 0.89 11.68
CA GLN A 128 -18.87 1.02 10.23
C GLN A 128 -19.67 -0.13 9.61
N TRP A 129 -19.51 -1.32 10.16
CA TRP A 129 -20.30 -2.50 9.85
C TRP A 129 -21.78 -2.28 10.18
N GLU A 130 -22.09 -1.83 11.39
CA GLU A 130 -23.46 -1.57 11.84
C GLU A 130 -24.15 -0.54 10.96
N THR A 131 -23.44 0.54 10.59
CA THR A 131 -23.97 1.56 9.69
C THR A 131 -24.31 1.01 8.31
N LEU A 132 -23.40 0.20 7.73
CA LEU A 132 -23.64 -0.43 6.42
C LEU A 132 -24.81 -1.42 6.48
N ALA A 133 -24.82 -2.30 7.49
CA ALA A 133 -25.83 -3.33 7.69
C ALA A 133 -27.22 -2.73 7.94
N ALA A 134 -27.32 -1.67 8.77
CA ALA A 134 -28.58 -0.98 9.00
C ALA A 134 -29.16 -0.34 7.72
N GLY A 135 -28.30 0.08 6.80
CA GLY A 135 -28.72 0.59 5.49
C GLY A 135 -29.13 -0.48 4.47
N LEU A 136 -28.82 -1.75 4.73
CA LEU A 136 -29.03 -2.87 3.80
C LEU A 136 -29.62 -4.09 4.54
N PRO A 137 -30.78 -3.96 5.21
CA PRO A 137 -31.33 -5.01 6.08
C PRO A 137 -31.73 -6.29 5.32
N GLN A 138 -31.83 -6.22 3.99
CA GLN A 138 -32.17 -7.36 3.12
C GLN A 138 -30.96 -7.95 2.39
N ALA A 139 -29.79 -7.32 2.47
CA ALA A 139 -28.60 -7.80 1.79
C ALA A 139 -27.93 -8.94 2.57
N GLU A 140 -27.32 -9.86 1.84
CA GLU A 140 -26.42 -10.85 2.41
C GLU A 140 -24.99 -10.28 2.42
N LEU A 141 -24.55 -9.73 3.55
CA LEU A 141 -23.18 -9.21 3.70
C LEU A 141 -22.21 -10.34 4.01
N VAL A 142 -21.25 -10.58 3.12
CA VAL A 142 -20.29 -11.70 3.20
C VAL A 142 -18.85 -11.21 3.11
N ASP A 143 -17.93 -11.83 3.85
CA ASP A 143 -16.53 -11.43 3.79
C ASP A 143 -15.92 -11.75 2.41
N CYS A 144 -15.24 -10.78 1.81
CA CYS A 144 -14.50 -10.92 0.55
C CYS A 144 -13.02 -10.52 0.68
N THR A 145 -12.50 -10.34 1.90
CA THR A 145 -11.15 -9.79 2.12
C THR A 145 -10.07 -10.64 1.43
N ASP A 146 -10.09 -11.96 1.65
CA ASP A 146 -9.11 -12.88 1.04
C ASP A 146 -9.27 -12.96 -0.49
N GLN A 147 -10.50 -12.83 -0.99
CA GLN A 147 -10.81 -12.85 -2.42
C GLN A 147 -10.23 -11.63 -3.13
N LEU A 148 -10.37 -10.43 -2.55
CA LEU A 148 -9.76 -9.22 -3.10
C LEU A 148 -8.23 -9.23 -2.99
N GLU A 149 -7.67 -9.84 -1.95
CA GLU A 149 -6.24 -10.11 -1.87
C GLU A 149 -5.78 -11.04 -2.99
N ALA A 150 -6.54 -12.11 -3.28
CA ALA A 150 -6.25 -13.03 -4.38
C ALA A 150 -6.25 -12.34 -5.75
N VAL A 151 -7.18 -11.40 -5.99
CA VAL A 151 -7.18 -10.58 -7.22
C VAL A 151 -5.85 -9.84 -7.38
N ARG A 152 -5.36 -9.22 -6.30
CA ARG A 152 -4.09 -8.50 -6.31
C ARG A 152 -2.88 -9.42 -6.41
N ASN A 153 -2.97 -10.69 -6.02
CA ASN A 153 -1.83 -11.61 -6.05
C ASN A 153 -1.31 -11.84 -7.48
N ILE A 154 -2.21 -11.95 -8.46
CA ILE A 154 -1.86 -12.13 -9.86
C ILE A 154 -1.68 -10.76 -10.52
N LYS A 155 -0.43 -10.41 -10.81
CA LYS A 155 -0.07 -9.12 -11.41
C LYS A 155 -0.27 -9.13 -12.94
N THR A 156 -0.82 -8.05 -13.46
CA THR A 156 -0.83 -7.78 -14.90
C THR A 156 0.55 -7.34 -15.40
N PRO A 157 0.82 -7.38 -16.73
CA PRO A 157 2.08 -6.89 -17.28
C PRO A 157 2.41 -5.43 -16.92
N ALA A 158 1.42 -4.55 -16.85
CA ALA A 158 1.60 -3.15 -16.47
C ALA A 158 2.02 -3.00 -15.00
N GLU A 159 1.45 -3.81 -14.10
CA GLU A 159 1.84 -3.86 -12.69
C GLU A 159 3.27 -4.36 -12.53
N LEU A 160 3.64 -5.41 -13.27
CA LEU A 160 5.02 -5.94 -13.26
C LEU A 160 6.04 -4.91 -13.74
N ALA A 161 5.69 -4.09 -14.73
CA ALA A 161 6.56 -3.01 -15.19
C ALA A 161 6.80 -1.96 -14.09
N LEU A 162 5.75 -1.55 -13.37
CA LEU A 162 5.86 -0.62 -12.24
C LEU A 162 6.65 -1.21 -11.08
N LEU A 163 6.44 -2.49 -10.74
CA LEU A 163 7.20 -3.17 -9.69
C LEU A 163 8.70 -3.26 -10.03
N ARG A 164 9.05 -3.52 -11.29
CA ARG A 164 10.46 -3.51 -11.75
C ARG A 164 11.07 -2.11 -11.65
N ALA A 165 10.37 -1.09 -12.15
CA ALA A 165 10.84 0.29 -12.07
C ALA A 165 11.03 0.75 -10.61
N ALA A 166 10.11 0.39 -9.71
CA ALA A 166 10.23 0.67 -8.29
C ALA A 166 11.48 -0.01 -7.68
N ALA A 167 11.75 -1.26 -8.05
CA ALA A 167 12.93 -1.99 -7.58
C ALA A 167 14.24 -1.36 -8.11
N GLU A 168 14.27 -0.96 -9.39
CA GLU A 168 15.42 -0.27 -10.00
C GLU A 168 15.73 1.06 -9.31
N ILE A 169 14.70 1.85 -8.97
CA ILE A 169 14.86 3.09 -8.18
C ILE A 169 15.48 2.77 -6.82
N GLN A 170 15.01 1.72 -6.15
CA GLN A 170 15.49 1.35 -4.84
C GLN A 170 16.94 0.82 -4.87
N ASP A 171 17.33 0.06 -5.90
CA ASP A 171 18.72 -0.31 -6.13
C ASP A 171 19.61 0.92 -6.39
N ALA A 172 19.17 1.85 -7.23
CA ALA A 172 19.88 3.09 -7.50
C ALA A 172 20.07 3.94 -6.23
N ALA A 173 19.03 4.04 -5.38
CA ALA A 173 19.10 4.74 -4.10
C ALA A 173 20.13 4.10 -3.16
N HIS A 174 20.13 2.78 -3.03
CA HIS A 174 21.14 2.08 -2.22
C HIS A 174 22.55 2.33 -2.74
N LEU A 175 22.79 2.23 -4.05
CA LEU A 175 24.10 2.49 -4.65
C LEU A 175 24.58 3.92 -4.38
N GLU A 176 23.72 4.91 -4.60
CA GLU A 176 24.05 6.32 -4.35
C GLU A 176 24.37 6.56 -2.88
N VAL A 177 23.50 6.09 -1.98
CA VAL A 177 23.60 6.39 -0.54
C VAL A 177 24.75 5.64 0.11
N PHE A 178 24.94 4.36 -0.20
CA PHE A 178 26.00 3.53 0.39
C PHE A 178 27.38 3.94 -0.11
N SER A 179 27.51 4.38 -1.36
CA SER A 179 28.80 4.84 -1.90
C SER A 179 29.31 6.13 -1.27
N SER A 180 28.44 6.90 -0.62
CA SER A 180 28.79 8.20 -0.03
C SER A 180 28.96 8.19 1.49
N VAL A 181 28.73 7.04 2.17
CA VAL A 181 28.81 6.95 3.64
C VAL A 181 30.25 7.07 4.11
N ARG A 182 30.46 7.83 5.18
CA ARG A 182 31.75 8.03 5.82
C ARG A 182 31.77 7.42 7.23
N PRO A 183 32.93 6.95 7.71
CA PRO A 183 33.07 6.54 9.10
C PRO A 183 32.63 7.65 10.07
N GLY A 184 31.90 7.26 11.11
CA GLY A 184 31.40 8.16 12.15
C GLY A 184 30.04 8.81 11.84
N GLU A 185 29.49 8.62 10.64
CA GLU A 185 28.11 9.04 10.34
C GLU A 185 27.10 8.32 11.24
N ARG A 186 26.02 9.02 11.60
CA ARG A 186 24.95 8.45 12.44
C ARG A 186 23.94 7.71 11.59
N GLU A 187 23.33 6.66 12.14
CA GLU A 187 22.24 5.93 11.51
C GLU A 187 21.13 6.88 11.01
N ARG A 188 20.72 7.87 11.82
CA ARG A 188 19.65 8.79 11.43
C ARG A 188 19.97 9.64 10.21
N ASP A 189 21.22 10.06 10.06
CA ASP A 189 21.62 10.93 8.96
C ASP A 189 21.63 10.10 7.67
N LEU A 190 22.09 8.85 7.77
CA LEU A 190 22.05 7.90 6.66
C LEU A 190 20.62 7.55 6.25
N HIS A 191 19.74 7.25 7.22
CA HIS A 191 18.33 6.97 6.97
C HIS A 191 17.63 8.16 6.30
N ALA A 192 17.86 9.38 6.80
CA ALA A 192 17.30 10.59 6.20
C ALA A 192 17.73 10.76 4.74
N ARG A 193 19.01 10.52 4.42
CA ARG A 193 19.50 10.53 3.03
C ARG A 193 18.84 9.44 2.18
N MET A 194 18.62 8.25 2.73
CA MET A 194 17.96 7.17 2.01
C MET A 194 16.53 7.52 1.63
N ILE A 195 15.73 7.98 2.58
CA ILE A 195 14.35 8.43 2.32
C ILE A 195 14.33 9.58 1.31
N ALA A 196 15.19 10.60 1.49
CA ALA A 196 15.27 11.72 0.57
C ALA A 196 15.65 11.29 -0.85
N THR A 197 16.56 10.33 -1.00
CA THR A 197 17.03 9.83 -2.31
C THR A 197 15.93 9.05 -3.02
N LEU A 198 15.21 8.16 -2.32
CA LEU A 198 14.07 7.42 -2.89
C LEU A 198 13.00 8.37 -3.44
N LEU A 199 12.64 9.41 -2.67
CA LEU A 199 11.69 10.43 -3.11
C LEU A 199 12.22 11.24 -4.31
N ARG A 200 13.50 11.66 -4.26
CA ARG A 200 14.14 12.42 -5.34
C ARG A 200 14.20 11.63 -6.64
N LEU A 201 14.36 10.30 -6.57
CA LEU A 201 14.40 9.41 -7.73
C LEU A 201 13.01 9.06 -8.28
N GLY A 202 11.92 9.51 -7.63
CA GLY A 202 10.57 9.48 -8.19
C GLY A 202 9.56 8.63 -7.42
N CYS A 203 9.92 8.05 -6.26
CA CYS A 203 8.93 7.38 -5.42
C CYS A 203 7.95 8.40 -4.81
N ASP A 204 6.67 8.02 -4.73
CA ASP A 204 5.60 8.81 -4.10
C ASP A 204 5.80 8.87 -2.57
N SER A 205 6.26 7.77 -1.98
CA SER A 205 6.56 7.64 -0.57
C SER A 205 7.59 6.53 -0.32
N ALA A 206 8.24 6.56 0.84
CA ALA A 206 9.09 5.48 1.31
C ALA A 206 9.07 5.42 2.85
N HIS A 207 9.27 4.22 3.39
CA HIS A 207 9.55 3.98 4.79
C HIS A 207 10.48 2.78 4.91
N GLY A 208 11.03 2.54 6.09
CA GLY A 208 11.90 1.39 6.29
C GLY A 208 12.73 1.54 7.54
N MET A 209 13.69 0.63 7.67
CA MET A 209 14.66 0.66 8.73
C MET A 209 16.10 0.56 8.22
N LEU A 210 17.01 1.13 8.99
CA LEU A 210 18.45 0.94 8.90
C LEU A 210 19.00 0.63 10.29
N GLN A 211 19.94 -0.30 10.37
CA GLN A 211 20.55 -0.65 11.64
C GLN A 211 22.02 -1.05 11.47
N ALA A 212 22.88 -0.35 12.20
CA ALA A 212 24.26 -0.74 12.44
C ALA A 212 24.32 -1.98 13.34
N SER A 213 25.29 -2.85 13.11
CA SER A 213 25.49 -4.07 13.91
C SER A 213 25.85 -3.79 15.37
N THR A 214 26.24 -2.56 15.70
CA THR A 214 26.50 -2.08 17.07
C THR A 214 25.25 -1.56 17.77
N ASN A 215 24.16 -1.32 17.03
CA ASN A 215 22.83 -1.06 17.59
C ASN A 215 22.12 -2.40 17.83
N ILE A 216 22.24 -2.92 19.05
CA ILE A 216 21.82 -4.29 19.40
C ILE A 216 20.31 -4.42 19.68
N VAL A 217 19.55 -3.32 19.69
CA VAL A 217 18.10 -3.36 19.91
C VAL A 217 17.42 -3.55 18.56
N THR A 218 16.94 -4.76 18.27
CA THR A 218 16.20 -5.05 17.04
C THR A 218 14.98 -4.11 16.92
N TYR A 219 14.81 -3.46 15.75
CA TYR A 219 13.83 -2.38 15.54
C TYR A 219 13.94 -1.21 16.54
N GLY A 220 15.14 -0.95 17.08
CA GLY A 220 15.42 0.13 18.03
C GLY A 220 15.40 1.54 17.43
N GLY A 221 15.15 1.66 16.12
CA GLY A 221 15.13 2.91 15.36
C GLY A 221 16.52 3.46 15.06
N GLU A 222 16.57 4.41 14.13
CA GLU A 222 17.78 5.08 13.68
C GLU A 222 18.16 6.22 14.61
N GLY A 223 19.14 5.94 15.47
CA GLY A 223 19.54 6.84 16.55
C GLY A 223 20.83 7.58 16.27
N GLU A 224 21.56 7.81 17.37
CA GLU A 224 22.90 8.41 17.37
C GLU A 224 24.01 7.37 17.16
N THR A 225 23.69 6.08 17.01
CA THR A 225 24.68 5.03 16.76
C THR A 225 25.50 5.38 15.52
N ARG A 226 26.82 5.26 15.63
CA ARG A 226 27.76 5.64 14.58
C ARG A 226 28.20 4.43 13.75
N ILE A 227 28.31 4.66 12.46
CA ILE A 227 28.78 3.69 11.48
C ILE A 227 30.29 3.84 11.37
N GLU A 228 31.03 3.13 12.23
CA GLU A 228 32.50 3.11 12.23
C GLU A 228 33.05 2.05 11.28
N ARG A 229 34.36 2.05 11.01
CA ARG A 229 35.00 0.99 10.20
C ARG A 229 34.78 -0.39 10.83
N GLY A 230 34.44 -1.37 10.00
CA GLY A 230 34.11 -2.74 10.42
C GLY A 230 32.66 -2.92 10.87
N VAL A 231 31.89 -1.85 11.06
CA VAL A 231 30.45 -1.94 11.38
C VAL A 231 29.68 -2.35 10.14
N ALA A 232 28.85 -3.38 10.28
CA ALA A 232 27.89 -3.76 9.25
C ALA A 232 26.61 -2.92 9.41
N VAL A 233 25.98 -2.56 8.31
CA VAL A 233 24.69 -1.89 8.28
C VAL A 233 23.74 -2.76 7.49
N ARG A 234 22.61 -3.12 8.11
CA ARG A 234 21.47 -3.74 7.43
C ARG A 234 20.39 -2.71 7.18
N THR A 235 19.69 -2.86 6.09
CA THR A 235 18.57 -2.00 5.69
C THR A 235 17.38 -2.85 5.30
N ASP A 236 16.19 -2.31 5.47
CA ASP A 236 14.94 -2.89 4.98
C ASP A 236 14.01 -1.73 4.60
N TYR A 237 13.97 -1.39 3.31
CA TYR A 237 13.21 -0.25 2.82
C TYR A 237 12.10 -0.69 1.87
N VAL A 238 10.93 -0.09 2.10
CA VAL A 238 9.78 -0.14 1.23
C VAL A 238 9.58 1.22 0.58
N SER A 239 9.61 1.27 -0.74
CA SER A 239 9.33 2.48 -1.52
C SER A 239 8.16 2.24 -2.47
N TYR A 240 7.39 3.30 -2.75
CA TYR A 240 6.18 3.20 -3.56
C TYR A 240 6.32 4.06 -4.82
N LEU A 241 6.25 3.44 -5.99
CA LEU A 241 6.16 4.13 -7.27
C LEU A 241 4.77 3.92 -7.84
N GLU A 242 4.01 5.00 -7.98
CA GLU A 242 2.62 4.95 -8.44
C GLU A 242 1.71 4.03 -7.62
N GLY A 243 2.01 3.89 -6.32
CA GLY A 243 1.32 2.98 -5.41
C GLY A 243 1.83 1.53 -5.42
N TYR A 244 2.77 1.18 -6.30
CA TYR A 244 3.39 -0.15 -6.34
C TYR A 244 4.66 -0.18 -5.49
N ALA A 245 4.73 -1.14 -4.58
CA ALA A 245 5.80 -1.24 -3.61
C ALA A 245 7.01 -2.01 -4.17
N ALA A 246 8.21 -1.51 -3.91
CA ALA A 246 9.43 -2.30 -3.91
C ALA A 246 9.92 -2.44 -2.46
N ASN A 247 10.12 -3.68 -2.01
CA ASN A 247 10.74 -3.97 -0.73
C ASN A 247 12.08 -4.68 -0.94
N LEU A 248 13.18 -4.05 -0.52
CA LEU A 248 14.52 -4.59 -0.69
C LEU A 248 15.31 -4.33 0.58
N SER A 249 15.90 -5.41 1.09
CA SER A 249 16.89 -5.36 2.16
C SER A 249 18.30 -5.46 1.56
N ARG A 250 19.22 -4.64 2.05
CA ARG A 250 20.65 -4.68 1.69
C ARG A 250 21.53 -4.66 2.93
N MET A 251 22.71 -5.24 2.82
CA MET A 251 23.73 -5.19 3.86
C MET A 251 25.05 -4.70 3.27
N ALA A 252 25.73 -3.83 4.01
CA ALA A 252 27.07 -3.35 3.68
C ALA A 252 27.94 -3.30 4.93
N VAL A 253 29.26 -3.41 4.78
CA VAL A 253 30.23 -3.19 5.86
C VAL A 253 30.99 -1.91 5.56
N MET A 254 31.17 -1.06 6.58
CA MET A 254 31.98 0.14 6.46
C MET A 254 33.46 -0.22 6.36
N GLY A 255 34.04 -0.09 5.17
CA GLY A 255 35.41 -0.50 4.88
C GLY A 255 35.49 -1.99 4.48
N GLN A 256 36.53 -2.69 4.92
CA GLN A 256 36.73 -4.10 4.57
C GLN A 256 36.03 -5.01 5.57
N PRO A 257 35.26 -6.02 5.11
CA PRO A 257 34.65 -7.00 6.00
C PRO A 257 35.71 -7.91 6.63
N THR A 258 35.44 -8.38 7.85
CA THR A 258 36.24 -9.44 8.48
C THR A 258 36.01 -10.79 7.78
N ALA A 259 36.92 -11.75 7.98
CA ALA A 259 36.74 -13.11 7.47
C ALA A 259 35.44 -13.76 7.98
N GLU A 260 35.05 -13.47 9.23
CA GLU A 260 33.80 -13.93 9.82
C GLU A 260 32.58 -13.29 9.13
N GLN A 261 32.57 -11.96 8.96
CA GLN A 261 31.49 -11.25 8.27
C GLN A 261 31.31 -11.76 6.82
N ALA A 262 32.41 -11.95 6.10
CA ALA A 262 32.38 -12.49 4.74
C ALA A 262 31.84 -13.93 4.71
N THR A 263 32.27 -14.78 5.65
CA THR A 263 31.77 -16.16 5.78
C THR A 263 30.28 -16.19 6.09
N LEU A 264 29.81 -15.35 7.03
CA LEU A 264 28.40 -15.26 7.39
C LEU A 264 27.55 -14.78 6.21
N TYR A 265 27.99 -13.73 5.52
CA TYR A 265 27.32 -13.23 4.32
C TYR A 265 27.22 -14.31 3.25
N ALA A 266 28.31 -15.05 2.98
CA ALA A 266 28.31 -16.13 2.00
C ALA A 266 27.30 -17.23 2.33
N ARG A 267 27.17 -17.60 3.62
CA ARG A 267 26.16 -18.57 4.08
C ARG A 267 24.74 -18.05 3.89
N LEU A 268 24.47 -16.79 4.27
CA LEU A 268 23.15 -16.18 4.08
C LEU A 268 22.78 -16.07 2.61
N LEU A 269 23.74 -15.70 1.75
CA LEU A 269 23.56 -15.66 0.31
C LEU A 269 23.24 -17.04 -0.25
N GLN A 270 23.95 -18.09 0.19
CA GLN A 270 23.66 -19.46 -0.20
C GLN A 270 22.24 -19.86 0.18
N VAL A 271 21.80 -19.59 1.42
CA VAL A 271 20.43 -19.88 1.84
C VAL A 271 19.43 -19.14 0.97
N HIS A 272 19.61 -17.83 0.75
CA HIS A 272 18.72 -17.02 -0.06
C HIS A 272 18.58 -17.51 -1.50
N GLN A 273 19.64 -18.05 -2.11
CA GLN A 273 19.59 -18.59 -3.48
C GLN A 273 18.88 -19.94 -3.58
N HIS A 274 18.66 -20.65 -2.47
CA HIS A 274 18.04 -21.98 -2.43
C HIS A 274 16.62 -21.98 -1.85
N THR A 275 16.10 -20.82 -1.44
CA THR A 275 14.73 -20.61 -0.92
C THR A 275 13.98 -19.63 -1.79
#